data_AF-A0A6J4MLQ7-F1
#
_entry.id   AF-A0A6J4MLQ7-F1
#
_cell.length_a   1.000
_cell.length_b   1.000
_cell.length_c   1.000
_cell.angle_alpha   90.00
_cell.angle_beta   90.00
_cell.angle_gamma   90.00
#
_symmetry.space_group_name_H-M   'P 1'
#
loop_
_entity.id
_entity.type
_entity.pdbx_description
1 polymer ?
#
loop_
_entity_poly.entity_id
_entity_poly.type
_entity_poly.pdbx_seq_one_letter_code
_entity_poly.pdbx_strand_id
1 'polypeptide(L)'
;MLLELAQNATVPVINALTKQSHPCQVMADVLTFEEHRGPIAGRTVAWSGDANNVLASWVHAAARFGFRLNIATPPELDPRPELLTWASGENAAVTVTRDPYEAVEGADAVVTDCWVSMGDEDEGRRHNLLMPYQVNQKLMDAAARDAIFMHCLPAHRGEEVSHEVMDGPR
;
A
#
# COMPACT_ATOMS: atom_id res chain seq x y z
N MET A 1 -4.85 -13.02 19.98
CA MET A 1 -5.46 -11.93 20.76
C MET A 1 -6.65 -11.27 20.07
N LEU A 2 -6.54 -10.63 18.89
CA LEU A 2 -7.70 -9.94 18.28
C LEU A 2 -8.89 -10.88 17.98
N LEU A 3 -8.65 -12.01 17.30
CA LEU A 3 -9.72 -12.97 16.95
C LEU A 3 -10.34 -13.60 18.20
N GLU A 4 -9.53 -13.89 19.21
CA GLU A 4 -9.99 -14.40 20.49
C GLU A 4 -10.85 -13.37 21.23
N LEU A 5 -10.46 -12.09 21.23
CA LEU A 5 -11.27 -11.00 21.76
C LEU A 5 -12.61 -10.91 21.02
N ALA A 6 -12.60 -10.96 19.69
CA ALA A 6 -13.82 -10.94 18.88
C ALA A 6 -14.74 -12.15 19.13
N GLN A 7 -14.17 -13.34 19.36
CA GLN A 7 -14.93 -14.56 19.65
C GLN A 7 -15.61 -14.52 21.02
N ASN A 8 -15.02 -13.84 22.01
CA ASN A 8 -15.50 -13.83 23.39
C ASN A 8 -16.23 -12.53 23.78
N ALA A 9 -16.12 -11.47 22.97
CA ALA A 9 -16.78 -10.21 23.24
C ALA A 9 -18.29 -10.28 22.95
N THR A 10 -19.08 -9.59 23.77
CA THR A 10 -20.52 -9.37 23.56
C THR A 10 -20.80 -8.03 22.87
N VAL A 11 -19.75 -7.30 22.48
CA VAL A 11 -19.78 -6.00 21.82
C VAL A 11 -18.92 -6.04 20.56
N PRO A 12 -19.14 -5.15 19.58
CA PRO A 12 -18.30 -5.08 18.39
C PRO A 12 -16.83 -4.85 18.73
N VAL A 13 -15.95 -5.59 18.05
CA VAL A 13 -14.49 -5.45 18.16
C VAL A 13 -13.97 -4.89 16.84
N ILE A 14 -13.25 -3.77 16.92
CA ILE A 14 -12.68 -3.09 15.75
C ILE A 14 -11.18 -3.37 15.70
N ASN A 15 -10.70 -3.83 14.55
CA ASN A 15 -9.27 -3.90 14.29
C ASN A 15 -8.72 -2.50 14.00
N ALA A 16 -8.13 -1.87 15.02
CA ALA A 16 -7.40 -0.62 14.83
C ALA A 16 -6.13 -0.84 14.01
N LEU A 17 -5.32 -1.84 14.37
CA LEU A 17 -4.12 -2.29 13.64
C LEU A 17 -3.70 -3.68 14.15
N THR A 18 -3.24 -4.54 13.24
CA THR A 18 -2.46 -5.74 13.56
C THR A 18 -1.28 -5.88 12.61
N LYS A 19 -0.38 -6.84 12.88
CA LYS A 19 0.67 -7.24 11.92
C LYS A 19 0.11 -7.76 10.59
N GLN A 20 -1.16 -8.15 10.52
CA GLN A 20 -1.75 -8.76 9.31
C GLN A 20 -2.58 -7.79 8.47
N SER A 21 -3.21 -6.79 9.11
CA SER A 21 -4.07 -5.82 8.42
C SER A 21 -4.27 -4.55 9.23
N HIS A 22 -4.52 -3.46 8.52
CA HIS A 22 -4.85 -2.13 9.01
C HIS A 22 -6.10 -1.58 8.29
N PRO A 23 -7.29 -2.17 8.52
CA PRO A 23 -8.49 -1.88 7.74
C PRO A 23 -9.01 -0.46 7.94
N CYS A 24 -8.81 0.15 9.11
CA CYS A 24 -9.24 1.53 9.34
C CYS A 24 -8.47 2.53 8.45
N GLN A 25 -7.16 2.29 8.24
CA GLN A 25 -6.34 3.12 7.35
C GLN A 25 -6.85 3.07 5.92
N VAL A 26 -7.02 1.87 5.35
CA VAL A 26 -7.44 1.76 3.93
C VAL A 26 -8.83 2.35 3.67
N MET A 27 -9.72 2.35 4.67
CA MET A 27 -11.00 3.04 4.55
C MET A 27 -10.84 4.56 4.47
N ALA A 28 -9.92 5.14 5.24
CA ALA A 28 -9.57 6.56 5.15
C ALA A 28 -8.85 6.88 3.83
N ASP A 29 -8.03 5.95 3.33
CA ASP A 29 -7.34 6.11 2.06
C ASP A 29 -8.33 6.14 0.88
N VAL A 30 -9.26 5.19 0.83
CA VAL A 30 -10.32 5.17 -0.20
C VAL A 30 -11.17 6.43 -0.14
N LEU A 31 -11.56 6.89 1.06
CA LEU A 31 -12.27 8.16 1.24
C LEU A 31 -11.46 9.33 0.64
N THR A 32 -10.19 9.43 0.99
CA THR A 32 -9.30 10.51 0.52
C THR A 32 -9.17 10.49 -0.99
N PHE A 33 -8.96 9.31 -1.59
CA PHE A 33 -8.92 9.17 -3.03
C PHE A 33 -10.22 9.68 -3.66
N GLU A 34 -11.37 9.25 -3.16
CA GLU A 34 -12.66 9.62 -3.73
C GLU A 34 -12.98 11.12 -3.61
N GLU A 35 -12.59 11.76 -2.50
CA GLU A 35 -12.72 13.21 -2.32
C GLU A 35 -11.86 14.00 -3.32
N HIS A 36 -10.68 13.49 -3.66
CA HIS A 36 -9.72 14.18 -4.53
C HIS A 36 -9.83 13.83 -6.02
N ARG A 37 -10.33 12.63 -6.38
CA ARG A 37 -10.30 12.08 -7.74
C ARG A 37 -11.62 11.47 -8.22
N GLY A 38 -12.66 11.49 -7.38
CA GLY A 38 -13.94 10.85 -7.66
C GLY A 38 -13.86 9.32 -7.49
N PRO A 39 -14.86 8.56 -8.00
CA PRO A 39 -14.98 7.13 -7.70
C PRO A 39 -13.69 6.34 -7.95
N ILE A 40 -13.30 5.51 -6.97
CA ILE A 40 -12.07 4.70 -7.08
C ILE A 40 -12.28 3.49 -8.01
N ALA A 41 -13.52 3.05 -8.22
CA ALA A 41 -13.83 1.93 -9.10
C ALA A 41 -13.26 2.13 -10.53
N GLY A 42 -12.53 1.14 -11.03
CA GLY A 42 -11.85 1.18 -12.33
C GLY A 42 -10.52 1.96 -12.37
N ARG A 43 -10.15 2.66 -11.30
CA ARG A 43 -8.87 3.37 -11.17
C ARG A 43 -7.70 2.42 -10.94
N THR A 44 -6.48 2.93 -11.08
CA THR A 44 -5.25 2.23 -10.68
C THR A 44 -4.64 2.87 -9.46
N VAL A 45 -4.36 2.02 -8.47
CA VAL A 45 -3.48 2.34 -7.34
C VAL A 45 -2.19 1.55 -7.53
N ALA A 46 -1.05 2.22 -7.37
CA ALA A 46 0.26 1.60 -7.36
C ALA A 46 0.83 1.60 -5.94
N TRP A 47 1.30 0.46 -5.48
CA TRP A 47 2.09 0.31 -4.27
C TRP A 47 3.56 0.14 -4.63
N SER A 48 4.46 0.86 -3.97
CA SER A 48 5.91 0.71 -4.15
C SER A 48 6.57 0.55 -2.79
N GLY A 49 7.11 -0.63 -2.48
CA GLY A 49 7.79 -0.89 -1.21
C GLY A 49 7.50 -2.27 -0.63
N ASP A 50 7.66 -2.40 0.69
CA ASP A 50 7.48 -3.67 1.42
C ASP A 50 6.03 -4.17 1.42
N ALA A 51 5.84 -5.49 1.49
CA ALA A 51 4.53 -6.08 1.75
C ALA A 51 4.24 -6.17 3.26
N ASN A 52 3.38 -5.28 3.73
CA ASN A 52 3.00 -5.18 5.14
C ASN A 52 1.47 -5.25 5.36
N ASN A 53 1.03 -4.90 6.56
CA ASN A 53 -0.38 -4.89 6.95
C ASN A 53 -1.23 -3.84 6.20
N VAL A 54 -0.64 -2.71 5.80
CA VAL A 54 -1.30 -1.67 5.00
C VAL A 54 -1.49 -2.19 3.58
N LEU A 55 -0.46 -2.73 2.94
CA LEU A 55 -0.60 -3.35 1.62
C LEU A 55 -1.64 -4.49 1.63
N ALA A 56 -1.63 -5.34 2.65
CA ALA A 56 -2.62 -6.40 2.77
C ALA A 56 -4.06 -5.86 2.80
N SER A 57 -4.25 -4.68 3.41
CA SER A 57 -5.56 -4.02 3.46
C SER A 57 -5.92 -3.38 2.11
N TRP A 58 -4.94 -2.83 1.37
CA TRP A 58 -5.13 -2.39 -0.01
C TRP A 58 -5.53 -3.54 -0.95
N VAL A 59 -4.94 -4.72 -0.80
CA VAL A 59 -5.35 -5.92 -1.56
C VAL A 59 -6.80 -6.29 -1.27
N HIS A 60 -7.21 -6.30 0.01
CA HIS A 60 -8.61 -6.52 0.37
C HIS A 60 -9.54 -5.43 -0.20
N ALA A 61 -9.12 -4.16 -0.16
CA ALA A 61 -9.89 -3.05 -0.70
C ALA A 61 -10.05 -3.14 -2.23
N ALA A 62 -9.01 -3.55 -2.97
CA ALA A 62 -9.10 -3.71 -4.43
C ALA A 62 -10.22 -4.67 -4.82
N ALA A 63 -10.36 -5.79 -4.09
CA ALA A 63 -11.44 -6.75 -4.27
C ALA A 63 -12.83 -6.18 -3.97
N ARG A 64 -12.95 -5.26 -3.00
CA ARG A 64 -14.23 -4.73 -2.52
C ARG A 64 -14.70 -3.49 -3.27
N PHE A 65 -13.77 -2.66 -3.73
CA PHE A 65 -14.06 -1.38 -4.39
C PHE A 65 -13.82 -1.40 -5.91
N GLY A 66 -13.30 -2.51 -6.46
CA GLY A 66 -13.23 -2.71 -7.90
C GLY A 66 -12.20 -1.84 -8.62
N PHE A 67 -11.09 -1.51 -7.96
CA PHE A 67 -9.94 -0.83 -8.57
C PHE A 67 -8.81 -1.83 -8.86
N ARG A 68 -7.85 -1.41 -9.68
CA ARG A 68 -6.64 -2.17 -10.00
C ARG A 68 -5.54 -1.81 -9.01
N LEU A 69 -4.86 -2.81 -8.45
CA LEU A 69 -3.73 -2.62 -7.56
C LEU A 69 -2.47 -3.23 -8.19
N ASN A 70 -1.53 -2.37 -8.55
CA ASN A 70 -0.21 -2.76 -9.02
C ASN A 70 0.77 -2.70 -7.85
N ILE A 71 1.52 -3.76 -7.60
CA ILE A 71 2.42 -3.86 -6.44
C ILE A 71 3.85 -4.04 -6.95
N ALA A 72 4.71 -3.07 -6.69
CA ALA A 72 6.15 -3.21 -6.84
C ALA A 72 6.79 -3.50 -5.49
N THR A 73 7.38 -4.68 -5.35
CA THR A 73 8.09 -5.12 -4.15
C THR A 73 9.23 -6.07 -4.53
N PRO A 74 10.37 -6.08 -3.80
CA PRO A 74 11.41 -7.07 -4.06
C PRO A 74 10.95 -8.48 -3.68
N PRO A 75 11.47 -9.55 -4.34
CA PRO A 75 11.02 -10.93 -4.10
C PRO A 75 11.13 -11.38 -2.63
N GLU A 76 12.12 -10.84 -1.90
CA GLU A 76 12.35 -11.15 -0.48
C GLU A 76 11.26 -10.61 0.44
N LEU A 77 10.46 -9.66 -0.04
CA LEU A 77 9.43 -8.92 0.70
C LEU A 77 8.07 -9.03 0.00
N ASP A 78 7.83 -10.15 -0.69
CA ASP A 78 6.59 -10.40 -1.40
C ASP A 78 5.37 -10.48 -0.49
N PRO A 79 4.15 -10.16 -1.01
CA PRO A 79 2.93 -10.44 -0.29
C PRO A 79 2.81 -11.94 -0.04
N ARG A 80 2.31 -12.29 1.14
CA ARG A 80 2.12 -13.69 1.52
C ARG A 80 1.30 -14.45 0.46
N PRO A 81 1.68 -15.67 0.05
CA PRO A 81 0.98 -16.42 -1.00
C PRO A 81 -0.52 -16.61 -0.72
N GLU A 82 -0.92 -16.73 0.54
CA GLU A 82 -2.33 -16.88 0.94
C GLU A 82 -3.15 -15.63 0.62
N LEU A 83 -2.55 -14.44 0.71
CA LEU A 83 -3.21 -13.17 0.37
C LEU A 83 -3.45 -13.06 -1.13
N LEU A 84 -2.47 -13.44 -1.96
CA LEU A 84 -2.61 -13.44 -3.41
C LEU A 84 -3.60 -14.52 -3.89
N THR A 85 -3.59 -15.67 -3.24
CA THR A 85 -4.57 -16.74 -3.49
C THR A 85 -5.99 -16.27 -3.16
N TRP A 86 -6.17 -15.61 -2.00
CA TRP A 86 -7.44 -15.01 -1.62
C TRP A 86 -7.89 -13.94 -2.63
N ALA A 87 -7.00 -13.04 -3.03
CA ALA A 87 -7.31 -11.97 -3.98
C ALA A 87 -7.76 -12.52 -5.33
N SER A 88 -7.10 -13.55 -5.83
CA SER A 88 -7.50 -14.28 -7.04
C SER A 88 -8.89 -14.92 -6.89
N GLY A 89 -9.17 -15.56 -5.76
CA GLY A 89 -10.49 -16.13 -5.46
C GLY A 89 -11.63 -15.11 -5.41
N GLU A 90 -11.33 -13.86 -5.07
CA GLU A 90 -12.27 -12.73 -5.05
C GLU A 90 -12.34 -11.99 -6.40
N ASN A 91 -11.61 -12.44 -7.43
CA ASN A 91 -11.45 -11.76 -8.72
C ASN A 91 -10.89 -10.31 -8.59
N ALA A 92 -10.05 -10.07 -7.58
CA ALA A 92 -9.39 -8.78 -7.40
C ALA A 92 -8.35 -8.55 -8.51
N ALA A 93 -8.33 -7.36 -9.08
CA ALA A 93 -7.36 -6.98 -10.11
C ALA A 93 -6.01 -6.56 -9.48
N VAL A 94 -5.28 -7.54 -8.96
CA VAL A 94 -3.98 -7.35 -8.30
C VAL A 94 -2.85 -7.90 -9.17
N THR A 95 -1.82 -7.11 -9.42
CA THR A 95 -0.61 -7.53 -10.13
C THR A 95 0.62 -7.23 -9.29
N VAL A 96 1.59 -8.14 -9.30
CA VAL A 96 2.88 -7.98 -8.61
C VAL A 96 3.99 -7.90 -9.65
N THR A 97 4.84 -6.88 -9.56
CA THR A 97 6.03 -6.66 -10.38
C THR A 97 7.25 -6.36 -9.50
N ARG A 98 8.43 -6.38 -10.11
CA ARG A 98 9.71 -5.96 -9.51
C ARG A 98 10.15 -4.58 -9.96
N ASP A 99 9.48 -4.02 -10.95
CA ASP A 99 9.79 -2.69 -11.47
C ASP A 99 8.79 -1.67 -10.92
N PRO A 100 9.21 -0.74 -10.05
CA PRO A 100 8.34 0.32 -9.57
C PRO A 100 7.81 1.20 -10.69
N TYR A 101 8.55 1.38 -11.80
CA TYR A 101 8.07 2.14 -12.95
C TYR A 101 6.91 1.44 -13.67
N GLU A 102 6.96 0.11 -13.79
CA GLU A 102 5.84 -0.67 -14.35
C GLU A 102 4.60 -0.58 -13.43
N ALA A 103 4.78 -0.60 -12.12
CA ALA A 103 3.66 -0.49 -11.19
C ALA A 103 2.97 0.88 -11.27
N VAL A 104 3.73 1.96 -11.34
CA VAL A 104 3.18 3.33 -11.32
C VAL A 104 2.74 3.83 -12.69
N GLU A 105 3.10 3.17 -13.80
CA GLU A 105 2.77 3.65 -15.15
C GLU A 105 1.26 3.93 -15.31
N GLY A 106 0.91 5.22 -15.45
CA GLY A 106 -0.47 5.66 -15.57
C GLY A 106 -1.35 5.44 -14.31
N ALA A 107 -0.76 5.20 -13.15
CA ALA A 107 -1.48 5.05 -11.89
C ALA A 107 -2.15 6.37 -11.45
N ASP A 108 -3.37 6.29 -10.92
CA ASP A 108 -4.12 7.43 -10.38
C ASP A 108 -3.70 7.77 -8.93
N ALA A 109 -3.10 6.81 -8.22
CA ALA A 109 -2.47 7.03 -6.91
C ALA A 109 -1.19 6.19 -6.77
N VAL A 110 -0.18 6.76 -6.13
CA VAL A 110 1.05 6.06 -5.73
C VAL A 110 1.13 6.03 -4.21
N VAL A 111 1.22 4.83 -3.65
CA VAL A 111 1.18 4.56 -2.22
C VAL A 111 2.47 3.89 -1.80
N THR A 112 3.02 4.30 -0.66
CA THR A 112 4.13 3.61 -0.01
C THR A 112 3.96 3.67 1.51
N ASP A 113 4.84 2.98 2.22
CA ASP A 113 4.92 2.95 3.67
C ASP A 113 6.39 2.76 4.07
N CYS A 114 6.68 3.04 5.34
CA CYS A 114 8.00 2.92 5.94
C CYS A 114 8.67 1.57 5.60
N TRP A 115 9.94 1.64 5.21
CA TRP A 115 10.72 0.45 4.86
C TRP A 115 11.01 -0.44 6.04
N VAL A 116 10.93 0.05 7.27
CA VAL A 116 11.13 -0.72 8.49
C VAL A 116 9.88 -0.60 9.31
N SER A 117 9.11 -1.69 9.38
CA SER A 117 7.88 -1.70 10.15
C SER A 117 8.15 -1.93 11.64
N MET A 118 7.13 -1.74 12.46
CA MET A 118 7.21 -2.02 13.90
C MET A 118 7.52 -3.49 14.16
N GLY A 119 8.76 -3.75 14.58
CA GLY A 119 9.25 -5.08 14.97
C GLY A 119 10.13 -5.78 13.94
N ASP A 120 10.59 -5.08 12.90
CA ASP A 120 11.64 -5.57 12.00
C ASP A 120 13.03 -5.38 12.64
N GLU A 121 13.89 -6.41 12.56
CA GLU A 121 15.23 -6.42 13.17
C GLU A 121 16.38 -6.17 12.15
N ASP A 122 16.05 -6.09 10.86
CA ASP A 122 16.99 -6.13 9.71
C ASP A 122 17.08 -4.79 8.92
N GLU A 123 17.08 -3.65 9.62
CA GLU A 123 17.03 -2.30 9.03
C GLU A 123 18.00 -2.12 7.83
N GLY A 124 19.29 -2.39 8.00
CA GLY A 124 20.29 -2.18 6.94
C GLY A 124 20.09 -3.04 5.69
N ARG A 125 19.55 -4.27 5.83
CA ARG A 125 19.24 -5.14 4.68
C ARG A 125 18.02 -4.60 3.93
N ARG A 126 16.99 -4.19 4.67
CA ARG A 126 15.74 -3.67 4.10
C ARG A 126 15.96 -2.38 3.33
N HIS A 127 16.77 -1.46 3.85
CA HIS A 127 17.18 -0.25 3.13
C HIS A 127 17.76 -0.56 1.75
N ASN A 128 18.71 -1.49 1.65
CA ASN A 128 19.35 -1.81 0.37
C ASN A 128 18.37 -2.45 -0.63
N LEU A 129 17.45 -3.29 -0.14
CA LEU A 129 16.44 -3.93 -0.98
C LEU A 129 15.38 -2.95 -1.48
N LEU A 130 15.02 -1.97 -0.65
CA LEU A 130 13.89 -1.07 -0.90
C LEU A 130 14.29 0.27 -1.51
N MET A 131 15.57 0.64 -1.51
CA MET A 131 16.06 1.87 -2.17
C MET A 131 15.55 2.03 -3.62
N PRO A 132 15.57 0.98 -4.47
CA PRO A 132 15.03 1.09 -5.84
C PRO A 132 13.54 1.45 -5.90
N TYR A 133 12.79 1.21 -4.82
CA TYR A 133 11.34 1.41 -4.70
C TYR A 133 10.98 2.75 -4.03
N GLN A 134 11.95 3.61 -3.71
CA GLN A 134 11.70 4.94 -3.16
C GLN A 134 10.76 5.75 -4.07
N VAL A 135 9.69 6.29 -3.48
CA VAL A 135 8.81 7.23 -4.16
C VAL A 135 9.49 8.60 -4.19
N ASN A 136 10.07 8.92 -5.34
CA ASN A 136 10.68 10.22 -5.63
C ASN A 136 10.01 10.89 -6.83
N GLN A 137 10.44 12.11 -7.18
CA GLN A 137 9.81 12.88 -8.25
C GLN A 137 9.81 12.12 -9.59
N LYS A 138 10.90 11.40 -9.92
CA LYS A 138 10.99 10.64 -11.17
C LYS A 138 9.98 9.51 -11.24
N LEU A 139 9.74 8.83 -10.11
CA LEU A 139 8.73 7.77 -10.05
C LEU A 139 7.32 8.38 -10.15
N MET A 140 7.06 9.48 -9.45
CA MET A 140 5.78 10.20 -9.55
C MET A 140 5.53 10.76 -10.97
N ASP A 141 6.56 11.16 -11.70
CA ASP A 141 6.46 11.65 -13.09
C ASP A 141 6.05 10.55 -14.09
N ALA A 142 6.26 9.27 -13.75
CA ALA A 142 5.80 8.13 -14.54
C ALA A 142 4.33 7.75 -14.27
N ALA A 143 3.75 8.25 -13.16
CA ALA A 143 2.33 8.09 -12.86
C ALA A 143 1.44 8.99 -13.73
N ALA A 144 0.11 8.84 -13.61
CA ALA A 144 -0.82 9.73 -14.31
C ALA A 144 -0.54 11.20 -13.94
N ARG A 145 -0.82 12.15 -14.85
CA ARG A 145 -0.50 13.57 -14.66
C ARG A 145 -1.19 14.19 -13.43
N ASP A 146 -2.34 13.67 -13.05
CA ASP A 146 -3.09 14.05 -11.86
C ASP A 146 -3.00 12.98 -10.75
N ALA A 147 -2.04 12.07 -10.76
CA ALA A 147 -1.87 11.11 -9.66
C ALA A 147 -1.70 11.81 -8.30
N ILE A 148 -2.28 11.22 -7.24
CA ILE A 148 -1.99 11.62 -5.85
C ILE A 148 -0.93 10.73 -5.22
N PHE A 149 -0.13 11.30 -4.33
CA PHE A 149 0.73 10.53 -3.44
C PHE A 149 0.02 10.24 -2.11
N MET A 150 0.17 9.03 -1.57
CA MET A 150 -0.41 8.66 -0.28
C MET A 150 0.58 7.87 0.58
N HIS A 151 0.54 8.13 1.89
CA HIS A 151 1.37 7.47 2.89
C HIS A 151 0.60 7.40 4.22
N CYS A 152 0.59 6.24 4.89
CA CYS A 152 -0.21 6.05 6.12
C CYS A 152 0.38 6.72 7.37
N LEU A 153 1.67 7.06 7.34
CA LEU A 153 2.46 7.71 8.39
C LEU A 153 2.78 6.78 9.57
N PRO A 154 3.86 7.07 10.34
CA PRO A 154 4.87 8.11 10.11
C PRO A 154 5.73 7.84 8.87
N ALA A 155 6.25 8.90 8.25
CA ALA A 155 7.14 8.83 7.07
C ALA A 155 8.58 9.21 7.44
N HIS A 156 9.53 8.50 6.86
CA HIS A 156 10.96 8.76 6.89
C HIS A 156 11.39 9.41 5.56
N ARG A 157 11.37 10.75 5.53
CA ARG A 157 11.81 11.51 4.36
C ARG A 157 13.27 11.17 4.02
N GLY A 158 13.53 10.86 2.75
CA GLY A 158 14.82 10.39 2.25
C GLY A 158 14.96 8.87 2.21
N GLU A 159 13.99 8.13 2.76
CA GLU A 159 13.92 6.67 2.73
C GLU A 159 12.80 6.23 1.78
N GLU A 160 11.61 5.86 2.25
CA GLU A 160 10.53 5.40 1.37
C GLU A 160 9.99 6.50 0.44
N VAL A 161 10.11 7.76 0.86
CA VAL A 161 9.65 8.92 0.10
C VAL A 161 10.65 10.07 0.15
N SER A 162 10.87 10.76 -0.96
CA SER A 162 11.71 11.95 -0.98
C SER A 162 10.99 13.18 -0.40
N HIS A 163 11.76 14.15 0.11
CA HIS A 163 11.21 15.39 0.68
C HIS A 163 10.27 16.13 -0.29
N GLU A 164 10.67 16.22 -1.56
CA GLU A 164 9.94 16.91 -2.63
C GLU A 164 8.59 16.27 -2.97
N VAL A 165 8.44 14.94 -2.79
CA VAL A 165 7.15 14.26 -2.96
C VAL A 165 6.30 14.43 -1.71
N MET A 166 6.87 14.17 -0.53
CA MET A 166 6.14 14.22 0.74
C MET A 166 5.53 15.59 1.04
N ASP A 167 6.25 16.66 0.70
CA ASP A 167 5.82 18.05 0.90
C ASP A 167 5.38 18.72 -0.42
N GLY A 168 5.21 17.90 -1.47
CA GLY A 168 4.87 18.33 -2.83
C GLY A 168 3.37 18.60 -3.02
N PRO A 169 2.98 19.04 -4.22
CA PRO A 169 1.60 19.42 -4.52
C PRO A 169 0.69 18.24 -4.92
N ARG A 170 1.20 16.99 -4.92
CA ARG A 170 0.52 15.80 -5.40
C ARG A 170 0.20 14.86 -4.26
#